data_AF-A0A941ZIR9-F1
#
_entry.id   AF-A0A941ZIR9-F1
#
_cell.length_a   1.000
_cell.length_b   1.000
_cell.length_c   1.000
_cell.angle_alpha   90.00
_cell.angle_beta   90.00
_cell.angle_gamma   90.00
#
_symmetry.space_group_name_H-M   'P 1'
#
loop_
_entity.id
_entity.type
_entity.pdbx_description
1 polymer ?
#
loop_
_entity_poly.entity_id
_entity_poly.type
_entity_poly.pdbx_seq_one_letter_code
_entity_poly.pdbx_strand_id
1 'polypeptide(L)' 'VAMVRGTLLAGALKHGLLPTFNDCGEHALGFLNLLQRSWQGLPGGFGRSPAIPGRVRRYMGDLGNGGRGEILLPA' A
#
# COMPACT_ATOMS: atom_id res chain seq x y z
N VAL A 1 -11.10 14.87 0.71
CA VAL A 1 -9.70 15.34 0.62
C VAL A 1 -8.92 14.29 -0.13
N ALA A 2 -8.09 14.69 -1.08
CA ALA A 2 -7.31 13.79 -1.93
C ALA A 2 -5.91 13.52 -1.36
N MET A 3 -5.26 12.45 -1.82
CA MET A 3 -4.03 11.95 -1.22
C MET A 3 -2.79 12.72 -1.70
N VAL A 4 -2.12 13.42 -0.77
CA VAL A 4 -0.89 14.20 -1.08
C VAL A 4 0.37 13.35 -0.90
N ARG A 5 0.42 12.52 0.15
CA ARG A 5 1.53 11.62 0.54
C ARG A 5 1.00 10.46 1.39
N GLY A 6 1.86 9.45 1.62
CA GLY A 6 1.62 8.32 2.51
C GLY A 6 1.47 7.00 1.75
N THR A 7 1.27 5.92 2.49
CA THR A 7 1.15 4.56 1.96
C THR A 7 -0.16 3.97 2.46
N LEU A 8 -1.02 3.51 1.54
CA LEU A 8 -2.23 2.76 1.87
C LEU A 8 -2.02 1.29 1.53
N LEU A 9 -2.13 0.41 2.53
CA LEU A 9 -2.18 -1.04 2.31
C LEU A 9 -3.65 -1.50 2.27
N ALA A 10 -4.03 -2.24 1.23
CA ALA A 10 -5.36 -2.81 1.12
C ALA A 10 -5.30 -4.25 0.60
N GLY A 11 -6.13 -5.15 1.15
CA GLY A 11 -6.18 -6.54 0.69
C GLY A 11 -6.85 -6.70 -0.69
N ALA A 12 -7.82 -5.84 -0.99
CA ALA A 12 -8.51 -5.77 -2.27
C ALA A 12 -9.20 -4.41 -2.42
N LEU A 13 -9.45 -3.99 -3.66
CA LEU A 13 -10.26 -2.82 -3.98
C LEU A 13 -11.70 -3.25 -4.24
N LYS A 14 -12.67 -2.61 -3.58
CA LYS A 14 -14.10 -2.87 -3.83
C LYS A 14 -14.61 -2.16 -5.10
N HIS A 15 -14.10 -0.97 -5.33
CA HIS A 15 -14.38 -0.12 -6.48
C HIS A 15 -13.00 0.26 -7.02
N GLY A 16 -12.77 0.13 -8.32
CA GLY A 16 -11.45 0.34 -8.93
C GLY A 16 -10.81 1.70 -8.55
N LEU A 17 -9.54 1.87 -8.89
CA LEU A 17 -8.83 3.11 -8.57
C LEU A 17 -9.32 4.29 -9.41
N LEU A 18 -9.18 5.48 -8.85
CA LEU A 18 -9.38 6.72 -9.60
C LEU A 18 -8.32 6.82 -10.71
N PRO A 19 -8.66 7.42 -11.87
CA PRO A 19 -7.73 7.55 -13.00
C PRO A 19 -6.45 8.34 -12.71
N THR A 20 -6.40 9.05 -11.58
CA THR A 20 -5.23 9.81 -11.13
C THR A 20 -4.22 8.98 -10.35
N PHE A 21 -4.46 7.66 -10.21
CA PHE A 21 -3.49 6.69 -9.71
C PHE A 21 -2.95 5.84 -10.87
N ASN A 22 -1.64 5.90 -11.06
CA ASN A 22 -0.95 5.13 -12.10
C ASN A 22 -0.48 3.79 -11.56
N ASP A 23 -0.77 2.73 -12.30
CA ASP A 23 -0.19 1.41 -12.04
C ASP A 23 1.31 1.40 -12.35
N CYS A 24 2.10 1.06 -11.34
CA CYS A 24 3.56 0.98 -11.42
C CYS A 24 4.04 -0.48 -11.52
N GLY A 25 3.14 -1.46 -11.59
CA GLY A 25 3.44 -2.89 -11.65
C GLY A 25 3.77 -3.50 -10.29
N GLU A 26 4.42 -4.65 -10.30
CA GLU A 26 4.85 -5.37 -9.10
C GLU A 26 6.18 -4.86 -8.56
N HIS A 27 6.25 -4.72 -7.23
CA HIS A 27 7.46 -4.27 -6.52
C HIS A 27 7.73 -5.14 -5.30
N ALA A 28 9.01 -5.41 -5.06
CA ALA A 28 9.50 -5.94 -3.79
C ALA A 28 10.02 -4.78 -2.92
N LEU A 29 9.16 -4.26 -2.05
CA LEU A 29 9.46 -3.06 -1.26
C LEU A 29 10.02 -3.45 0.12
N GLY A 30 11.33 -3.32 0.30
CA GLY A 30 12.02 -3.74 1.54
C GLY A 30 11.48 -3.12 2.82
N PHE A 31 10.91 -1.91 2.77
CA PHE A 31 10.33 -1.24 3.94
C PHE A 31 9.10 -1.98 4.50
N LEU A 32 8.40 -2.78 3.69
CA LEU A 32 7.23 -3.54 4.15
C LEU A 32 7.62 -4.57 5.22
N ASN A 33 8.82 -5.15 5.11
CA ASN A 33 9.35 -6.04 6.14
C ASN A 33 9.57 -5.30 7.46
N LEU A 34 10.08 -4.07 7.40
CA LEU A 34 10.30 -3.24 8.59
C LEU A 34 8.97 -2.81 9.21
N LEU A 35 8.00 -2.40 8.38
CA LEU A 35 6.67 -1.98 8.81
C LEU A 35 5.90 -3.12 9.47
N GLN A 36 5.95 -4.32 8.89
CA GLN A 36 5.31 -5.49 9.50
C GLN A 36 5.94 -5.82 10.85
N ARG A 37 7.27 -5.78 10.95
CA ARG A 37 7.99 -6.03 12.22
C ARG A 37 7.59 -5.03 13.30
N SER A 38 7.38 -3.76 12.94
CA SER A 38 6.95 -2.74 13.92
C SER A 38 5.52 -2.93 14.41
N TRP A 39 4.69 -3.68 13.68
CA TRP A 39 3.33 -4.02 14.10
C TRP A 39 3.22 -5.31 14.92
N GLN A 40 4.27 -6.14 14.96
CA GLN A 40 4.23 -7.41 15.69
C GLN A 40 3.90 -7.17 17.17
N GLY A 41 2.91 -7.90 17.68
CA GLY A 41 2.45 -7.77 19.06
C GLY A 41 1.45 -6.64 19.31
N LEU A 42 1.14 -5.79 18.32
CA LEU A 42 0.05 -4.82 18.43
C LEU A 42 -1.32 -5.51 18.37
N PRO A 43 -2.34 -4.98 19.06
CA PRO A 43 -3.70 -5.47 18.90
C PRO A 43 -4.21 -5.23 17.47
N GLY A 44 -4.96 -6.20 16.94
CA GLY A 44 -5.60 -6.11 15.62
C GLY A 44 -5.02 -7.04 14.56
N GLY A 45 -5.57 -6.95 13.34
CA GLY A 45 -5.24 -7.86 12.24
C GLY A 45 -3.77 -7.82 11.86
N PHE A 46 -3.19 -6.63 11.65
CA PHE A 46 -1.79 -6.50 11.22
C PHE A 46 -0.76 -6.96 12.27
N GLY A 47 -1.08 -6.90 13.56
CA GLY A 47 -0.18 -7.40 14.60
C GLY A 47 -0.24 -8.91 14.80
N ARG A 48 -1.26 -9.58 14.24
CA ARG A 48 -1.42 -11.06 14.20
C ARG A 48 -1.25 -11.64 12.79
N SER A 49 -1.09 -10.78 11.79
CA SER A 49 -1.13 -11.17 10.39
C SER A 49 0.08 -11.99 10.01
N PRO A 50 -0.07 -13.01 9.13
CA PRO A 50 1.06 -13.55 8.40
C PRO A 50 1.72 -12.44 7.57
N ALA A 51 2.94 -12.70 7.12
CA ALA A 51 3.79 -11.69 6.51
C ALA A 51 3.10 -10.92 5.38
N ILE A 52 3.33 -9.61 5.31
CA ILE A 52 2.97 -8.82 4.13
C ILE A 52 3.61 -9.53 2.93
N PRO A 53 2.87 -9.80 1.85
CA PRO A 53 3.43 -10.47 0.67
C PRO A 53 4.74 -9.80 0.25
N GLY A 54 5.77 -10.60 -0.03
CA GLY A 54 7.09 -10.09 -0.42
C GLY A 54 7.07 -9.30 -1.73
N ARG A 55 5.96 -9.37 -2.48
CA ARG A 55 5.66 -8.56 -3.66
C ARG A 55 4.26 -7.98 -3.56
N VAL A 56 4.14 -6.73 -4.00
CA VAL A 56 2.89 -5.99 -4.05
C VAL A 56 2.74 -5.33 -5.41
N ARG A 57 1.51 -5.17 -5.90
CA ARG A 57 1.24 -4.27 -7.02
C ARG A 57 1.09 -2.85 -6.50
N ARG A 58 1.87 -1.92 -7.03
CA ARG A 58 1.99 -0.54 -6.55
C ARG A 58 1.26 0.42 -7.48
N TYR A 59 0.49 1.32 -6.91
CA TYR A 59 -0.13 2.43 -7.62
C TYR A 59 0.31 3.75 -7.02
N MET A 60 0.76 4.69 -7.86
CA MET A 60 1.25 6.00 -7.44
C MET A 60 0.25 7.10 -7.82
N GLY A 61 -0.06 7.98 -6.89
CA GLY A 61 -1.04 9.06 -7.05
C GLY A 61 -1.13 9.92 -5.79
N ASP A 62 -2.13 10.75 -5.58
CA ASP A 62 -3.05 11.25 -6.59
C ASP A 62 -2.31 12.29 -7.45
N LEU A 63 -2.28 12.12 -8.77
CA LEU A 63 -1.65 13.09 -9.69
C LEU A 63 -2.26 14.50 -9.58
N GLY A 64 -3.53 14.61 -9.20
CA GLY A 64 -4.17 15.90 -8.92
C GLY A 64 -3.59 16.62 -7.69
N ASN A 65 -2.78 15.93 -6.88
CA ASN A 65 -2.23 16.41 -5.61
C ASN A 65 -0.72 16.09 -5.45
N GLY A 66 0.01 16.06 -6.57
CA GLY A 66 1.46 15.94 -6.60
C GLY A 66 2.01 14.52 -6.69
N GLY A 67 1.16 13.49 -6.73
CA GLY A 67 1.56 12.13 -7.15
C GLY A 67 2.53 11.40 -6.22
N ARG A 68 2.58 11.74 -4.93
CA ARG A 68 3.53 11.17 -3.95
C ARG A 68 2.92 10.20 -2.94
N GLY A 69 1.62 9.98 -2.99
CA GLY A 69 0.96 8.90 -2.29
C GLY A 69 1.10 7.58 -3.05
N GLU A 70 0.96 6.48 -2.32
CA GLU A 70 0.97 5.15 -2.91
C GLU A 70 -0.12 4.25 -2.32
N ILE A 71 -0.64 3.36 -3.15
CA ILE A 71 -1.54 2.27 -2.75
C ILE A 71 -0.87 0.96 -3.12
N LEU A 72 -0.81 0.03 -2.16
CA LEU A 72 -0.19 -1.28 -2.31
C LEU A 72 -1.26 -2.36 -2.15
N LEU A 73 -1.38 -3.21 -3.16
CA LEU A 73 -2.25 -4.39 -3.16
C LEU A 73 -1.38 -5.66 -3.20
N PRO A 74 -1.87 -6.79 -2.66
CA PRO A 74 -1.27 -8.10 -2.95
C PRO A 74 -1.10 -8.26 -4.47
N ALA A 75 0.09 -8.72 -4.89
CA ALA A 75 0.36 -9.11 -6.28
C ALA A 75 -0.40 -10.38 -6.64
#